data_AF-A0A951YWN3-F1
#
_entry.id   AF-A0A951YWN3-F1
#
_cell.length_a   1.000
_cell.length_b   1.000
_cell.length_c   1.000
_cell.angle_alpha   90.00
_cell.angle_beta   90.00
_cell.angle_gamma   90.00
#
_symmetry.space_group_name_H-M   'P 1'
#
loop_
_entity.id
_entity.type
_entity.pdbx_description
1 polymer ?
#
loop_
_entity_poly.entity_id
_entity_poly.type
_entity_poly.pdbx_seq_one_letter_code
_entity_poly.pdbx_strand_id
1 'polypeptide(L)' 'MESVQNPDPRFHVDRLAGQIDELVRHLRDDANQVVEPKAQALFETSAEVLIGLRTALSHYRQGSEPAMRPTGR' A
#
# COMPACT_ATOMS: atom_id res chain seq x y z
N MET A 1 10.85 2.11 12.16
CA MET A 1 10.95 2.18 10.68
C MET A 1 12.12 3.08 10.35
N GLU A 2 13.15 2.55 9.69
CA GLU A 2 14.32 3.37 9.34
C GLU A 2 14.09 4.06 8.00
N SER A 3 14.29 5.37 7.97
CA SER A 3 14.25 6.18 6.76
C SER A 3 15.53 5.94 5.96
N VAL A 4 15.41 5.31 4.78
CA VAL A 4 16.53 5.16 3.85
C VAL A 4 16.58 6.39 2.96
N GLN A 5 17.71 7.10 2.97
CA GLN A 5 17.90 8.22 2.04
C GLN A 5 18.18 7.67 0.63
N ASN A 6 17.26 7.91 -0.29
CA ASN A 6 17.40 7.61 -1.70
C ASN A 6 16.68 8.72 -2.49
N PRO A 7 17.31 9.34 -3.51
CA PRO A 7 16.68 10.40 -4.28
C PRO A 7 15.59 9.91 -5.26
N ASP A 8 15.53 8.60 -5.56
CA ASP A 8 14.54 8.07 -6.50
C ASP A 8 13.18 7.86 -5.81
N PRO A 9 12.11 8.58 -6.21
CA PRO A 9 10.78 8.36 -5.65
C PRO A 9 10.24 6.96 -5.93
N ARG A 10 10.66 6.28 -7.01
CA ARG A 10 10.24 4.89 -7.30
C ARG A 10 10.75 3.91 -6.25
N PHE A 11 11.97 4.12 -5.75
CA PHE A 11 12.52 3.33 -4.65
C PHE A 11 11.64 3.40 -3.40
N HIS A 12 11.18 4.60 -3.04
CA HIS A 12 10.30 4.79 -1.88
C HIS A 12 8.94 4.17 -2.09
N VAL A 13 8.38 4.31 -3.29
CA VAL A 13 7.10 3.72 -3.68
C VAL A 13 7.14 2.19 -3.59
N ASP A 14 8.22 1.57 -4.08
CA ASP A 14 8.39 0.12 -4.01
C ASP A 14 8.55 -0.39 -2.58
N ARG A 15 9.34 0.31 -1.77
CA ARG A 15 9.50 -0.01 -0.34
C ARG A 15 8.17 0.10 0.41
N LEU A 16 7.44 1.20 0.18
CA LEU A 16 6.15 1.43 0.83
C LEU A 16 5.09 0.42 0.39
N ALA A 17 5.03 0.09 -0.90
CA ALA A 17 4.13 -0.93 -1.41
C ALA A 17 4.41 -2.30 -0.78
N GLY A 18 5.69 -2.69 -0.64
CA GLY A 18 6.06 -3.93 0.03
C GLY A 18 5.63 -3.98 1.50
N GLN A 19 5.77 -2.86 2.22
CA GLN A 19 5.34 -2.74 3.61
C GLN A 19 3.81 -2.81 3.76
N ILE A 20 3.08 -2.20 2.81
CA ILE A 20 1.63 -2.32 2.77
C ILE A 20 1.23 -3.78 2.51
N ASP A 21 1.90 -4.47 1.58
CA ASP A 21 1.64 -5.88 1.28
C ASP A 21 1.89 -6.79 2.51
N GLU A 22 2.91 -6.48 3.31
CA GLU A 22 3.13 -7.15 4.61
C GLU A 22 2.01 -6.88 5.60
N LEU A 23 1.60 -5.63 5.78
CA LEU A 23 0.54 -5.26 6.72
C LEU A 23 -0.82 -5.85 6.32
N VAL A 24 -1.15 -5.87 5.03
CA VAL A 24 -2.35 -6.53 4.48
C VAL A 24 -2.38 -8.01 4.85
N ARG A 25 -1.24 -8.70 4.73
CA ARG A 25 -1.12 -10.11 5.11
C ARG A 25 -1.38 -10.30 6.60
N HIS A 26 -0.74 -9.48 7.44
CA HIS A 26 -0.91 -9.54 8.90
C HIS A 26 -2.37 -9.31 9.32
N LEU A 27 -3.05 -8.32 8.73
CA LEU A 27 -4.45 -8.05 9.02
C LEU A 27 -5.35 -9.23 8.67
N ARG A 28 -5.13 -9.90 7.54
CA ARG A 28 -5.89 -11.10 7.16
C ARG A 28 -5.57 -12.29 8.04
N ASP A 29 -4.31 -12.46 8.43
CA ASP A 29 -3.91 -13.51 9.37
C ASP A 29 -4.57 -13.29 10.74
N ASP A 30 -4.65 -12.05 11.21
CA ASP A 30 -5.34 -11.69 12.46
C ASP A 30 -6.86 -11.87 12.35
N ALA A 31 -7.47 -11.52 11.20
CA ALA A 31 -8.89 -11.77 10.94
C ALA A 31 -9.26 -13.26 11.05
N ASN A 32 -8.36 -14.16 10.62
CA ASN A 32 -8.56 -15.61 10.73
C ASN A 32 -8.36 -16.15 12.16
N GLN A 33 -7.64 -15.42 13.02
CA GLN A 33 -7.35 -15.84 14.39
C GLN A 33 -8.35 -15.30 15.42
N VAL A 34 -8.97 -14.15 15.15
CA VAL A 34 -9.90 -13.50 16.07
C VAL A 34 -11.31 -14.05 15.92
N VAL A 35 -11.98 -14.32 17.04
CA VAL A 35 -13.37 -14.85 17.08
C VAL A 35 -14.41 -13.73 17.07
N GLU A 36 -14.07 -12.52 17.54
CA GLU A 36 -15.00 -11.39 17.59
C GLU A 36 -15.37 -10.91 16.16
N PRO A 37 -16.64 -11.01 15.72
CA PRO A 37 -17.01 -10.69 14.34
C PRO A 37 -16.71 -9.24 13.93
N LYS A 38 -16.79 -8.31 14.88
CA LYS A 38 -16.49 -6.89 14.62
C LYS A 38 -15.01 -6.65 14.35
N ALA A 39 -14.12 -7.33 15.07
CA ALA A 39 -12.69 -7.24 14.83
C ALA A 39 -12.30 -7.87 13.50
N GLN A 40 -12.89 -9.02 13.13
CA GLN A 40 -12.69 -9.62 11.81
C GLN A 40 -13.06 -8.65 10.69
N ALA A 41 -14.25 -8.04 10.77
CA ALA A 41 -14.71 -7.06 9.79
C ALA A 41 -13.80 -5.82 9.72
N LEU A 42 -13.30 -5.34 10.86
CA LEU A 42 -12.36 -4.23 10.92
C LEU A 42 -11.04 -4.57 10.21
N PHE A 43 -10.48 -5.76 10.45
CA PHE A 43 -9.22 -6.16 9.84
C PHE A 43 -9.33 -6.37 8.33
N GLU A 44 -10.40 -7.03 7.86
CA GLU A 44 -10.63 -7.19 6.42
C GLU A 44 -10.84 -5.84 5.73
N THR A 45 -11.66 -4.96 6.32
CA THR A 45 -11.88 -3.60 5.76
C THR A 45 -10.57 -2.80 5.73
N SER A 46 -9.75 -2.91 6.78
CA SER A 46 -8.45 -2.25 6.83
C SER A 46 -7.51 -2.77 5.75
N ALA A 47 -7.50 -4.09 5.51
CA ALA A 47 -6.72 -4.71 4.44
C ALA A 47 -7.16 -4.19 3.07
N GLU A 48 -8.46 -4.06 2.82
CA GLU A 48 -8.99 -3.54 1.56
C GLU A 48 -8.60 -2.07 1.31
N VAL A 49 -8.71 -1.21 2.31
CA VAL A 49 -8.28 0.20 2.20
C VAL A 49 -6.79 0.29 1.86
N LEU A 50 -5.97 -0.54 2.51
CA LEU A 50 -4.54 -0.61 2.25
C LEU A 50 -4.22 -1.13 0.84
N ILE A 51 -4.96 -2.11 0.33
CA ILE A 51 -4.86 -2.57 -1.07
C ILE A 51 -5.17 -1.42 -2.04
N GLY A 52 -6.18 -0.60 -1.74
CA GLY A 52 -6.48 0.62 -2.51
C GLY A 52 -5.29 1.59 -2.55
N LEU A 53 -4.69 1.89 -1.39
CA LEU A 53 -3.51 2.74 -1.30
C LEU A 53 -2.31 2.17 -2.07
N ARG A 54 -2.04 0.86 -1.92
CA ARG A 54 -0.99 0.14 -2.64
C ARG A 54 -1.20 0.19 -4.16
N THR A 55 -2.45 0.13 -4.61
CA THR A 55 -2.79 0.25 -6.03
C THR A 55 -2.48 1.65 -6.56
N ALA A 56 -2.81 2.71 -5.81
CA ALA A 56 -2.46 4.08 -6.18
C ALA A 56 -0.93 4.28 -6.30
N LEU A 57 -0.15 3.70 -5.39
CA LEU A 57 1.32 3.68 -5.47
C LEU A 57 1.81 2.98 -6.74
N SER A 58 1.20 1.85 -7.12
CA SER A 58 1.51 1.15 -8.36
C SER A 58 1.18 1.98 -9.61
N HIS A 59 0.07 2.74 -9.60
CA HIS A 59 -0.28 3.63 -10.70
C HIS A 59 0.75 4.75 -10.88
N TYR A 60 1.21 5.36 -9.79
CA TYR A 60 2.32 6.32 -9.82
C TYR A 60 3.57 5.70 -10.47
N ARG A 61 3.96 4.51 -10.02
CA ARG A 61 5.17 3.83 -10.54
C ARG A 61 5.09 3.53 -12.04
N GLN A 62 3.92 3.10 -12.53
CA GLN A 62 3.71 2.73 -13.93
C GLN A 62 3.62 3.95 -14.86
N GLY A 63 3.52 5.17 -14.32
CA GLY A 63 3.33 6.38 -15.11
C GLY A 63 1.98 6.41 -15.84
N SER A 64 0.99 5.69 -15.30
CA SER A 64 -0.32 5.47 -15.93
C SER A 64 -1.25 6.68 -15.84
N GLU A 65 -0.86 7.73 -15.10
CA GLU A 65 -1.66 8.93 -14.91
C GLU A 65 -1.21 10.07 -15.84
N PRO A 66 -2.11 10.64 -16.67
CA PRO A 66 -1.80 11.76 -17.57
C PRO A 66 -1.20 12.98 -16.85
N ALA A 67 -1.55 13.20 -15.59
CA ALA A 67 -1.04 14.29 -14.75
C ALA A 67 0.43 14.14 -14.31
N MET A 68 1.04 12.97 -14.53
CA MET A 68 2.42 12.66 -14.17
C MET A 68 3.39 12.69 -15.35
N ARG A 69 2.91 12.95 -16.56
CA ARG A 69 3.77 13.25 -17.70
C ARG A 69 4.35 14.65 -17.50
N PRO A 70 5.67 14.86 -17.69
CA PRO A 70 6.21 16.21 -17.62
C PRO A 70 5.45 17.09 -18.61
N THR A 71 4.88 18.18 -18.12
CA THR A 71 4.25 19.20 -18.96
C THR A 71 5.34 19.67 -19.92
N GLY A 72 5.26 19.24 -21.18
CA GLY A 72 6.20 19.63 -22.20
C GLY A 72 6.22 21.16 -22.31
N ARG A 73 7.41 21.73 -22.23
CA ARG A 73 7.68 23.12 -22.58
C ARG A 73 7.92 23.22 -24.09
#